data_AF-A0AA38FN15-F1
#
_entry.id   AF-A0AA38FN15-F1
#
_cell.length_a   1.000
_cell.length_b   1.000
_cell.length_c   1.000
_cell.angle_alpha   90.00
_cell.angle_beta   90.00
_cell.angle_gamma   90.00
#
_symmetry.space_group_name_H-M   'P 1'
#
loop_
_entity.id
_entity.type
_entity.pdbx_description
1 polymer ?
#
loop_
_entity_poly.entity_id
_entity_poly.type
_entity_poly.pdbx_seq_one_letter_code
_entity_poly.pdbx_strand_id
1 'polypeptide(L)'
;MAEGEESPKQRKIMVAVDESEESMYALSWALDFLSVNAHDTLVLMHAQPPPQVYTAIDGAGYVFTSEMLHSMERYQRSITENVLERAKSMCTGKHVCVETRVSIGDARDVICDEADKAEPDFLVIGSHGYGVLK
;
A
#
# COMPACT_ATOMS: atom_id res chain seq x y z
N MET A 1 37.97 10.93 25.47
CA MET A 1 36.69 11.37 24.91
C MET A 1 36.25 10.23 24.00
N ALA A 2 35.28 9.44 24.43
CA ALA A 2 34.78 8.31 23.64
C ALA A 2 33.75 8.89 22.67
N GLU A 3 34.05 8.83 21.38
CA GLU A 3 33.04 9.01 20.33
C GLU A 3 32.04 7.85 20.50
N GLY A 4 30.82 8.18 20.90
CA GLY A 4 29.74 7.20 20.92
C GLY A 4 29.43 6.80 19.49
N GLU A 5 29.57 5.52 19.16
CA GLU A 5 28.99 4.97 17.94
C GLU A 5 27.48 5.23 17.99
N GLU A 6 26.99 6.20 17.21
CA GLU A 6 25.56 6.32 16.94
C GLU A 6 25.14 5.04 16.20
N SER A 7 24.37 4.20 16.89
CA SER A 7 23.68 3.08 16.25
C SER A 7 22.89 3.62 15.05
N PRO A 8 22.97 2.99 13.86
CA PRO A 8 22.29 3.50 12.67
C PRO A 8 20.81 3.71 12.97
N LYS A 9 20.31 4.92 12.74
CA LYS A 9 18.90 5.27 12.97
C LYS A 9 18.03 4.35 12.11
N GLN A 10 17.25 3.48 12.76
CA GLN A 10 16.29 2.61 12.08
C GLN A 10 15.18 3.48 11.48
N ARG A 11 15.15 3.59 10.14
CA ARG A 11 14.16 4.39 9.42
C ARG A 11 12.95 3.53 9.09
N LYS A 12 11.77 4.15 9.12
CA LYS A 12 10.54 3.51 8.65
C LYS A 12 10.10 4.19 7.36
N ILE A 13 9.99 3.41 6.29
CA ILE A 13 9.62 3.88 4.95
C ILE A 13 8.30 3.22 4.60
N MET A 14 7.24 4.01 4.45
CA MET A 14 5.94 3.51 4.01
C MET A 14 5.76 3.78 2.52
N VAL A 15 5.37 2.76 1.76
CA VAL A 15 5.10 2.86 0.32
C VAL A 15 3.67 2.42 0.06
N ALA A 16 2.87 3.29 -0.53
CA ALA A 16 1.53 2.94 -0.99
C ALA A 16 1.62 2.20 -2.33
N VAL A 17 1.02 1.00 -2.40
CA VAL A 17 1.03 0.12 -3.57
C VAL A 17 -0.39 -0.26 -3.97
N ASP A 18 -0.62 -0.28 -5.28
CA ASP A 18 -1.88 -0.69 -5.91
C ASP A 18 -1.58 -1.52 -7.18
N GLU A 19 -2.57 -1.73 -8.04
CA GLU A 19 -2.40 -2.49 -9.29
C GLU A 19 -1.62 -1.73 -10.37
N SER A 20 -1.32 -0.45 -10.16
CA SER A 20 -0.73 0.44 -11.16
C SER A 20 0.78 0.27 -11.29
N GLU A 21 1.32 0.59 -12.48
CA GLU A 21 2.76 0.59 -12.71
C GLU A 21 3.46 1.76 -12.01
N GLU A 22 2.76 2.86 -11.82
CA GLU A 22 3.26 4.07 -11.16
C GLU A 22 3.53 3.83 -9.67
N SER A 23 2.69 3.06 -8.98
CA SER A 23 2.94 2.68 -7.59
C SER A 23 4.11 1.68 -7.47
N MET A 24 4.21 0.73 -8.39
CA MET A 24 5.34 -0.20 -8.46
C MET A 24 6.66 0.51 -8.79
N TYR A 25 6.62 1.49 -9.70
CA TYR A 25 7.75 2.36 -9.97
C TYR A 25 8.16 3.15 -8.72
N ALA A 26 7.21 3.70 -7.97
CA ALA A 26 7.49 4.40 -6.72
C ALA A 26 8.15 3.50 -5.67
N LEU A 27 7.75 2.21 -5.60
CA LEU A 27 8.44 1.22 -4.77
C LEU A 27 9.88 0.97 -5.24
N SER A 28 10.10 0.75 -6.54
CA SER A 28 11.46 0.59 -7.08
C SER A 28 12.32 1.82 -6.78
N TRP A 29 11.74 3.01 -6.96
CA TRP A 29 12.39 4.27 -6.67
C TRP A 29 12.77 4.37 -5.19
N ALA A 30 11.86 4.02 -4.28
CA ALA A 30 12.15 4.02 -2.84
C ALA A 30 13.32 3.08 -2.52
N LEU A 31 13.29 1.84 -3.03
CA LEU A 31 14.31 0.82 -2.80
C LEU A 31 15.70 1.28 -3.27
N ASP A 32 15.78 1.92 -4.44
CA ASP A 32 17.05 2.30 -5.05
C ASP A 32 17.56 3.66 -4.53
N PHE A 33 16.71 4.69 -4.48
CA PHE A 33 17.13 6.06 -4.18
C PHE A 33 17.22 6.34 -2.68
N LEU A 34 16.36 5.76 -1.84
CA LEU A 34 16.49 5.91 -0.38
C LEU A 34 17.58 5.00 0.21
N SER A 35 18.24 4.19 -0.64
CA SER A 35 19.26 3.22 -0.26
C SER A 35 18.79 2.35 0.90
N VAL A 36 17.61 1.74 0.69
CA VAL A 36 16.95 0.92 1.71
C VAL A 36 17.84 -0.27 2.04
N ASN A 37 18.07 -0.50 3.33
CA ASN A 37 19.00 -1.51 3.81
C ASN A 37 18.43 -2.29 5.02
N ALA A 38 19.25 -3.15 5.62
CA ALA A 38 18.86 -4.05 6.70
C ALA A 38 18.46 -3.37 8.02
N HIS A 39 18.82 -2.10 8.19
CA HIS A 39 18.40 -1.32 9.35
C HIS A 39 17.06 -0.61 9.14
N ASP A 40 16.50 -0.64 7.93
CA ASP A 40 15.23 0.00 7.63
C ASP A 40 14.06 -0.98 7.71
N THR A 41 12.89 -0.44 8.02
CA THR A 41 11.61 -1.14 7.92
C THR A 41 10.82 -0.56 6.76
N LEU A 42 10.54 -1.38 5.76
CA LEU A 42 9.71 -1.05 4.61
C LEU A 42 8.27 -1.53 4.87
N VAL A 43 7.34 -0.60 4.97
CA VAL A 43 5.91 -0.88 5.13
C VAL A 43 5.23 -0.76 3.77
N LEU A 44 4.85 -1.88 3.19
CA LEU A 44 4.02 -1.92 1.99
C LEU A 44 2.54 -1.77 2.40
N MET A 45 1.95 -0.63 2.05
CA MET A 45 0.57 -0.31 2.36
C MET A 45 -0.29 -0.49 1.11
N HIS A 46 -1.34 -1.30 1.18
CA HIS A 46 -2.38 -1.38 0.17
C HIS A 46 -3.73 -0.86 0.71
N ALA A 47 -4.30 0.13 0.04
CA ALA A 47 -5.66 0.59 0.30
C ALA A 47 -6.64 -0.25 -0.52
N GLN A 48 -7.36 -1.16 0.13
CA GLN A 48 -8.38 -1.95 -0.54
C GLN A 48 -9.66 -1.12 -0.66
N PRO A 49 -10.20 -0.88 -1.87
CA PRO A 49 -11.45 -0.15 -2.02
C PRO A 49 -12.59 -0.88 -1.28
N PRO A 50 -13.50 -0.15 -0.60
CA PRO A 50 -14.66 -0.77 0.01
C PRO A 50 -15.48 -1.49 -1.09
N PRO A 51 -16.11 -2.64 -0.77
CA PRO A 51 -17.05 -3.26 -1.69
C PRO A 51 -18.08 -2.22 -2.12
N GLN A 52 -18.11 -1.88 -3.40
CA GLN A 52 -19.12 -1.01 -3.99
C GLN A 52 -20.42 -1.79 -4.09
N VAL A 53 -21.06 -2.00 -2.94
CA VAL A 53 -22.43 -2.47 -2.83
C VAL A 53 -23.29 -1.25 -3.10
N TYR A 54 -23.51 -0.94 -4.38
CA TYR A 54 -24.62 -0.08 -4.73
C TYR A 54 -25.87 -0.79 -4.21
N THR A 55 -26.49 -0.27 -3.16
CA THR A 55 -27.88 -0.59 -2.85
C THR A 55 -28.71 -0.01 -3.98
N ALA A 56 -28.67 -0.67 -5.15
CA ALA A 56 -29.59 -0.46 -6.22
C ALA A 56 -30.92 -1.06 -5.75
N ILE A 57 -31.63 -0.28 -4.94
CA ILE A 57 -33.07 -0.18 -5.16
C ILE A 57 -33.21 0.58 -6.49
N ASP A 58 -32.81 -0.04 -7.59
CA ASP A 58 -33.50 0.25 -8.84
C ASP A 58 -34.93 -0.25 -8.65
N GLY A 59 -35.89 0.34 -9.35
CA GLY A 59 -37.32 0.01 -9.22
C GLY A 59 -37.70 -1.47 -9.39
N ALA A 60 -36.76 -2.38 -9.66
CA ALA A 60 -36.91 -3.83 -9.77
C ALA A 60 -36.42 -4.64 -8.54
N GLY A 61 -35.81 -4.04 -7.52
CA GLY A 61 -35.62 -4.69 -6.21
C GLY A 61 -34.61 -5.85 -6.14
N TYR A 62 -33.51 -5.81 -6.89
CA TYR A 62 -32.46 -6.83 -6.78
C TYR A 62 -31.62 -6.66 -5.51
N VAL A 63 -31.82 -7.55 -4.55
CA VAL A 63 -30.93 -7.72 -3.39
C VAL A 63 -29.73 -8.57 -3.84
N PHE A 64 -28.50 -8.12 -3.57
CA PHE A 64 -27.32 -8.97 -3.79
C PHE A 64 -27.49 -10.29 -3.03
N THR A 65 -27.35 -11.41 -3.73
CA THR A 65 -27.34 -12.71 -3.06
C THR A 65 -26.08 -12.83 -2.20
N SER A 66 -26.14 -13.65 -1.16
CA SER A 66 -24.97 -13.97 -0.35
C SER A 66 -23.81 -14.48 -1.23
N GLU A 67 -24.10 -15.26 -2.27
CA GLU A 67 -23.10 -15.78 -3.21
C GLU A 67 -22.39 -14.67 -3.99
N MET A 68 -23.12 -13.64 -4.43
CA MET A 68 -22.51 -12.47 -5.08
C MET A 68 -21.58 -11.72 -4.12
N LEU A 69 -22.01 -11.48 -2.87
CA LEU A 69 -21.19 -10.81 -1.87
C LEU A 69 -19.88 -11.57 -1.60
N HIS A 70 -19.95 -12.89 -1.38
CA HIS A 70 -18.77 -13.72 -1.19
C HIS A 70 -17.86 -13.72 -2.43
N SER A 71 -18.42 -13.65 -3.63
CA SER A 71 -17.64 -13.60 -4.87
C SER A 71 -16.88 -12.28 -5.00
N MET A 72 -17.52 -11.15 -4.64
CA MET A 72 -16.87 -9.84 -4.59
C MET A 72 -15.74 -9.80 -3.55
N GLU A 73 -15.97 -10.35 -2.36
CA GLU A 73 -14.94 -10.44 -1.30
C GLU A 73 -13.73 -11.27 -1.74
N ARG A 74 -13.96 -12.42 -2.39
CA ARG A 74 -12.87 -13.26 -2.93
C ARG A 74 -12.08 -12.53 -4.00
N TYR A 75 -12.77 -11.81 -4.89
CA TYR A 75 -12.13 -11.04 -5.95
C TYR A 75 -11.24 -9.93 -5.37
N GLN A 76 -11.76 -9.15 -4.42
CA GLN A 76 -10.96 -8.11 -3.75
C GLN A 76 -9.76 -8.68 -3.01
N ARG A 77 -9.92 -9.82 -2.33
CA ARG A 77 -8.80 -10.51 -1.67
C ARG A 77 -7.73 -10.93 -2.66
N SER A 78 -8.14 -11.49 -3.81
CA SER A 78 -7.20 -11.90 -4.85
C SER A 78 -6.42 -10.70 -5.42
N ILE A 79 -7.06 -9.55 -5.59
CA ILE A 79 -6.36 -8.31 -5.99
C ILE A 79 -5.31 -7.93 -4.93
N THR A 80 -5.72 -7.83 -3.66
CA THR A 80 -4.82 -7.49 -2.55
C THR A 80 -3.62 -8.44 -2.48
N GLU A 81 -3.86 -9.75 -2.60
CA GLU A 81 -2.82 -10.77 -2.62
C GLU A 81 -1.85 -10.56 -3.78
N ASN A 82 -2.36 -10.36 -5.01
CA ASN A 82 -1.54 -10.14 -6.20
C ASN A 82 -0.68 -8.87 -6.09
N VAL A 83 -1.25 -7.76 -5.61
CA VAL A 83 -0.53 -6.49 -5.42
C VAL A 83 0.62 -6.66 -4.42
N LEU A 84 0.33 -7.26 -3.25
CA LEU A 84 1.33 -7.44 -2.21
C LEU A 84 2.39 -8.47 -2.61
N GLU A 85 2.02 -9.54 -3.30
CA GLU A 85 2.98 -10.51 -3.82
C GLU A 85 3.94 -9.86 -4.82
N ARG A 86 3.39 -9.09 -5.77
CA ARG A 86 4.18 -8.32 -6.73
C ARG A 86 5.14 -7.37 -6.01
N ALA A 87 4.66 -6.56 -5.07
CA ALA A 87 5.48 -5.62 -4.32
C ALA A 87 6.57 -6.32 -3.48
N LYS A 88 6.24 -7.42 -2.79
CA LYS A 88 7.21 -8.22 -2.03
C LYS A 88 8.29 -8.80 -2.92
N SER A 89 7.93 -9.28 -4.12
CA SER A 89 8.91 -9.87 -5.04
C SER A 89 10.03 -8.89 -5.39
N MET A 90 9.71 -7.60 -5.55
CA MET A 90 10.67 -6.52 -5.82
C MET A 90 11.62 -6.23 -4.65
N CYS A 91 11.22 -6.57 -3.43
CA CYS A 91 12.04 -6.39 -2.22
C CYS A 91 13.03 -7.56 -2.02
N THR A 92 12.87 -8.66 -2.75
CA THR A 92 13.73 -9.84 -2.62
C THR A 92 15.18 -9.50 -2.94
N GLY A 93 16.10 -9.87 -2.05
CA GLY A 93 17.53 -9.61 -2.21
C GLY A 93 18.00 -8.20 -1.78
N LYS A 94 17.09 -7.30 -1.40
CA LYS A 94 17.44 -5.96 -0.86
C LYS A 94 17.79 -5.97 0.64
N HIS A 95 17.76 -7.14 1.29
CA HIS A 95 18.05 -7.33 2.71
C HIS A 95 17.31 -6.34 3.63
N VAL A 96 16.04 -6.05 3.36
CA VAL A 96 15.20 -5.12 4.15
C VAL A 96 14.13 -5.88 4.93
N CYS A 97 13.74 -5.36 6.10
CA CYS A 97 12.57 -5.85 6.82
C CYS A 97 11.29 -5.34 6.13
N VAL A 98 10.48 -6.25 5.57
CA VAL A 98 9.24 -5.89 4.87
C VAL A 98 8.02 -6.22 5.73
N GLU A 99 7.23 -5.20 6.05
CA GLU A 99 5.90 -5.33 6.64
C GLU A 99 4.84 -5.07 5.56
N THR A 100 3.67 -5.70 5.69
CA THR A 100 2.51 -5.41 4.86
C THR A 100 1.33 -4.93 5.69
N ARG A 101 0.64 -3.90 5.21
CA ARG A 101 -0.61 -3.41 5.79
C ARG A 101 -1.67 -3.31 4.71
N VAL A 102 -2.87 -3.78 5.05
CA VAL A 102 -4.04 -3.69 4.20
C VAL A 102 -5.14 -3.06 5.02
N SER A 103 -5.73 -1.99 4.49
CA SER A 103 -6.83 -1.29 5.13
C SER A 103 -7.90 -0.97 4.09
N ILE A 104 -9.16 -1.11 4.49
CA ILE A 104 -10.31 -0.94 3.59
C ILE A 104 -10.81 0.50 3.67
N GLY A 105 -10.94 1.20 2.54
CA GLY A 105 -11.47 2.57 2.49
C GLY A 105 -11.06 3.36 1.25
N ASP A 106 -11.35 4.67 1.22
CA ASP A 106 -10.79 5.58 0.21
C ASP A 106 -9.28 5.68 0.41
N ALA A 107 -8.51 5.54 -0.67
CA ALA A 107 -7.06 5.51 -0.59
C ALA A 107 -6.47 6.78 0.05
N ARG A 108 -7.07 7.95 -0.15
CA ARG A 108 -6.57 9.22 0.41
C ARG A 108 -6.64 9.21 1.93
N ASP A 109 -7.77 8.78 2.47
CA ASP A 109 -8.02 8.78 3.91
C ASP A 109 -7.17 7.69 4.57
N VAL A 110 -7.22 6.48 4.03
CA VAL A 110 -6.56 5.32 4.63
C VAL A 110 -5.03 5.45 4.61
N ILE A 111 -4.44 6.00 3.54
CA ILE A 111 -2.99 6.23 3.48
C ILE A 111 -2.57 7.27 4.53
N CYS A 112 -3.33 8.36 4.67
CA CYS A 112 -3.06 9.38 5.69
C CYS A 112 -3.19 8.80 7.10
N ASP A 113 -4.28 8.08 7.39
CA ASP A 113 -4.51 7.45 8.70
C ASP A 113 -3.41 6.45 9.06
N GLU A 114 -2.96 5.64 8.11
CA GLU A 114 -1.87 4.70 8.34
C GLU A 114 -0.52 5.41 8.49
N ALA A 115 -0.29 6.51 7.77
CA ALA A 115 0.91 7.33 7.94
C ALA A 115 0.97 7.96 9.34
N ASP A 116 -0.15 8.50 9.82
CA ASP A 116 -0.26 9.09 11.16
C ASP A 116 -0.03 8.07 12.27
N LYS A 117 -0.56 6.85 12.11
CA LYS A 117 -0.33 5.75 13.08
C LYS A 117 1.09 5.20 13.02
N ALA A 118 1.66 5.12 11.83
CA ALA A 118 2.96 4.50 11.61
C ALA A 118 4.12 5.45 11.91
N GLU A 119 3.89 6.76 11.81
CA GLU A 119 4.88 7.83 11.89
C GLU A 119 6.15 7.48 11.09
N PRO A 120 6.04 7.24 9.76
CA PRO A 120 7.20 6.86 8.96
C PRO A 120 8.12 8.08 8.76
N ASP A 121 9.43 7.85 8.66
CA ASP A 121 10.37 8.89 8.25
C ASP A 121 10.10 9.33 6.79
N PHE A 122 9.58 8.42 5.96
CA PHE A 122 9.20 8.68 4.57
C PHE A 122 7.88 8.01 4.20
N LEU A 123 6.99 8.78 3.57
CA LEU A 123 5.84 8.27 2.83
C LEU A 123 6.09 8.42 1.33
N VAL A 124 6.01 7.31 0.60
CA VAL A 124 6.20 7.26 -0.86
C VAL A 124 4.89 6.82 -1.52
N ILE A 125 4.46 7.60 -2.51
CA ILE A 125 3.24 7.33 -3.29
C ILE A 125 3.54 7.44 -4.79
N GLY A 126 2.91 6.58 -5.59
CA GLY A 126 2.92 6.69 -7.05
C GLY A 126 2.14 7.90 -7.53
N SER A 127 2.55 8.47 -8.66
CA SER A 127 1.81 9.56 -9.32
C SER A 127 1.51 9.16 -10.76
N HIS A 128 0.23 9.23 -11.12
CA HIS A 128 -0.25 9.00 -12.49
C HIS A 128 -0.02 10.22 -13.40
N GLY A 129 0.60 11.29 -12.91
CA GLY A 129 0.92 12.47 -13.72
C GLY A 129 -0.31 13.26 -14.18
N TYR A 130 -1.47 13.09 -13.54
CA TYR A 130 -2.62 13.97 -13.72
C TYR A 130 -2.23 15.36 -13.20
N GLY A 131 -1.72 16.21 -14.09
CA GLY A 131 -1.36 17.59 -13.78
C GLY A 131 -2.57 18.42 -13.31
N VAL A 132 -2.32 19.72 -13.09
CA VAL A 132 -3.29 20.65 -12.49
C VAL A 132 -4.50 20.98 -13.41
N LEU A 133 -4.55 20.47 -14.64
CA LEU A 133 -5.58 20.83 -15.62
C LEU A 133 -6.38 19.62 -16.08
N LYS A 134 -7.70 19.74 -15.97
CA LYS A 134 -8.69 18.98 -16.73
C LYS A 134 -9.73 19.94 -17.29
#